data_AF-A0A528A591-F1
#
_entry.id   AF-A0A528A591-F1
#
_cell.length_a   1.000
_cell.length_b   1.000
_cell.length_c   1.000
_cell.angle_alpha   90.00
_cell.angle_beta   90.00
_cell.angle_gamma   90.00
#
_symmetry.space_group_name_H-M   'P 1'
#
loop_
_entity.id
_entity.type
_entity.pdbx_description
1 polymer ?
#
loop_
_entity_poly.entity_id
_entity_poly.type
_entity_poly.pdbx_seq_one_letter_code
_entity_poly.pdbx_strand_id
1 'polypeptide(L)'
;MRLEGRAAWMIRVLIKAGKRGVTTIELPAGVRVSHSVYLLRKAGFIISMQREAHGGEFSGVHGRFRIETPCSIVEDAARSVAA
;
A
#
# COMPACT_ATOMS: atom_id res chain seq x y z
N MET A 1 12.91 4.38 -11.94
CA MET A 1 11.45 4.16 -11.82
C MET A 1 10.84 5.37 -11.14
N ARG A 2 9.71 5.88 -11.65
CA ARG A 2 8.92 6.94 -11.04
C ARG A 2 7.50 6.42 -10.81
N LEU A 3 7.00 6.55 -9.59
CA LEU A 3 5.63 6.16 -9.23
C LEU A 3 4.78 7.41 -9.11
N GLU A 4 3.51 7.32 -9.50
CA GLU A 4 2.56 8.44 -9.43
C GLU A 4 1.21 8.00 -8.87
N GLY A 5 0.39 8.98 -8.48
CA GLY A 5 -0.99 8.78 -8.01
C GLY A 5 -1.11 7.73 -6.90
N ARG A 6 -2.02 6.77 -7.07
CA ARG A 6 -2.33 5.76 -6.04
C ARG A 6 -1.18 4.79 -5.78
N ALA A 7 -0.34 4.50 -6.77
CA ALA A 7 0.83 3.63 -6.57
C ALA A 7 1.89 4.32 -5.69
N ALA A 8 2.19 5.60 -5.98
CA ALA A 8 3.08 6.41 -5.15
C ALA A 8 2.56 6.56 -3.72
N TRP A 9 1.27 6.81 -3.54
CA TRP A 9 0.67 6.86 -2.22
C TRP A 9 0.78 5.51 -1.48
N MET A 10 0.42 4.41 -2.15
CA MET A 10 0.40 3.08 -1.54
C MET A 10 1.78 2.60 -1.10
N ILE A 11 2.84 2.86 -1.88
CA ILE A 11 4.18 2.44 -1.48
C ILE A 11 4.65 3.16 -0.21
N ARG A 12 4.29 4.45 -0.05
CA ARG A 12 4.62 5.22 1.17
C ARG A 12 3.90 4.64 2.38
N VAL A 13 2.63 4.28 2.22
CA VAL A 13 1.83 3.61 3.25
C VAL A 13 2.47 2.27 3.64
N LEU A 14 2.85 1.44 2.68
CA LEU A 14 3.48 0.15 2.93
C LEU A 14 4.84 0.28 3.61
N ILE A 15 5.71 1.19 3.14
CA ILE A 15 7.02 1.45 3.76
C ILE A 15 6.83 1.91 5.22
N LYS A 16 5.90 2.83 5.48
CA LYS A 16 5.61 3.31 6.84
C LYS A 16 5.06 2.20 7.75
N ALA A 17 4.24 1.29 7.20
CA ALA A 17 3.70 0.16 7.96
C ALA A 17 4.74 -0.94 8.22
N GLY A 18 5.78 -1.03 7.37
CA GLY A 18 6.85 -2.01 7.46
C GLY A 18 6.31 -3.44 7.54
N LYS A 19 6.86 -4.24 8.46
CA LYS A 19 6.52 -5.66 8.65
C LYS A 19 5.07 -5.89 9.09
N ARG A 20 4.39 -4.91 9.69
CA ARG A 20 2.98 -5.01 10.07
C ARG A 20 2.08 -5.05 8.84
N GLY A 21 2.48 -4.37 7.77
CA GLY A 21 1.67 -4.22 6.57
C GLY A 21 0.37 -3.47 6.83
N VAL A 22 -0.51 -3.47 5.83
CA VAL A 22 -1.82 -2.82 5.88
C VAL A 22 -2.90 -3.73 5.34
N THR A 23 -4.10 -3.57 5.87
CA THR A 23 -5.32 -4.19 5.36
C THR A 23 -6.32 -3.12 4.91
N THR A 24 -7.24 -3.48 4.03
CA THR A 24 -8.28 -2.58 3.49
C THR A 24 -9.09 -1.85 4.55
N ILE A 25 -9.33 -2.46 5.72
CA ILE A 25 -10.10 -1.84 6.81
C ILE A 25 -9.33 -0.74 7.55
N GLU A 26 -7.99 -0.74 7.48
CA GLU A 26 -7.13 0.28 8.10
C GLU A 26 -6.91 1.50 7.19
N LEU A 27 -7.49 1.52 5.98
CA LEU A 27 -7.24 2.52 4.95
C LEU A 27 -8.53 3.30 4.63
N PRO A 28 -8.42 4.52 4.06
CA PRO A 28 -9.59 5.29 3.67
C PRO A 28 -10.54 4.52 2.74
N ALA A 29 -11.84 4.75 2.92
CA ALA A 29 -12.86 4.16 2.05
C ALA A 29 -12.63 4.51 0.58
N GLY A 30 -12.92 3.55 -0.32
CA GLY A 30 -12.77 3.73 -1.76
C GLY A 30 -11.34 3.52 -2.31
N VAL A 31 -10.34 3.34 -1.45
CA VAL A 31 -8.99 2.97 -1.89
C VAL A 31 -9.01 1.58 -2.54
N ARG A 32 -8.62 1.51 -3.82
CA ARG A 32 -8.44 0.25 -4.55
C ARG A 32 -7.07 -0.35 -4.21
N VAL A 33 -6.98 -0.99 -3.05
CA VAL A 33 -5.74 -1.59 -2.52
C VAL A 33 -5.13 -2.59 -3.51
N SER A 34 -5.92 -3.57 -3.97
CA SER A 34 -5.46 -4.62 -4.89
C SER A 34 -4.91 -4.05 -6.20
N HIS A 35 -5.53 -3.00 -6.75
CA HIS A 35 -5.04 -2.34 -7.96
C HIS A 35 -3.70 -1.63 -7.70
N SER A 36 -3.57 -0.93 -6.57
CA SER A 36 -2.32 -0.25 -6.21
C SER A 36 -1.19 -1.25 -6.00
N VAL A 37 -1.45 -2.38 -5.34
CA VAL A 37 -0.50 -3.50 -5.17
C VAL A 37 -0.15 -4.14 -6.52
N TYR A 38 -1.11 -4.32 -7.41
CA TYR A 38 -0.85 -4.80 -8.78
C TYR A 38 0.13 -3.89 -9.53
N LEU A 39 -0.08 -2.57 -9.50
CA LEU A 39 0.82 -1.60 -10.13
C LEU A 39 2.22 -1.66 -9.53
N LEU A 40 2.34 -1.77 -8.20
CA LEU A 40 3.64 -1.87 -7.53
C LEU A 40 4.37 -3.18 -7.87
N ARG A 41 3.66 -4.30 -7.97
CA ARG A 41 4.24 -5.58 -8.42
C ARG A 41 4.70 -5.50 -9.88
N LYS A 42 3.93 -4.85 -10.76
CA LYS A 42 4.35 -4.58 -12.15
C LYS A 42 5.58 -3.68 -12.22
N ALA A 43 5.76 -2.81 -11.24
CA ALA A 43 6.91 -1.94 -11.11
C ALA A 43 8.15 -2.64 -10.48
N GLY A 44 8.02 -3.92 -10.07
CA GLY A 44 9.12 -4.74 -9.58
C GLY A 44 9.21 -4.90 -8.06
N PHE A 45 8.29 -4.32 -7.29
CA PHE A 45 8.28 -4.50 -5.85
C PHE A 45 7.69 -5.86 -5.46
N ILE A 46 8.35 -6.53 -4.52
CA ILE A 46 7.86 -7.75 -3.89
C ILE A 46 6.93 -7.34 -2.74
N ILE A 47 5.64 -7.63 -2.92
CA ILE A 47 4.61 -7.38 -1.91
C ILE A 47 3.92 -8.70 -1.60
N SER A 48 4.01 -9.15 -0.35
CA SER A 48 3.29 -10.33 0.12
C SER A 48 1.83 -9.99 0.45
N MET A 49 0.98 -11.02 0.46
CA MET A 49 -0.40 -10.92 0.93
C MET A 49 -0.68 -12.11 1.83
N GLN A 50 -1.18 -11.85 3.04
CA GLN A 50 -1.76 -12.85 3.92
C GLN A 50 -3.26 -12.64 4.00
N ARG A 51 -4.04 -13.72 4.00
CA ARG A 51 -5.48 -13.63 4.26
C ARG A 51 -5.72 -13.41 5.75
N GLU A 52 -6.56 -12.45 6.07
CA GLU A 52 -6.96 -12.09 7.43
C GLU A 52 -8.48 -12.05 7.50
N ALA A 53 -9.04 -12.75 8.48
CA ALA A 53 -10.46 -12.74 8.75
C ALA A 53 -10.81 -11.65 9.76
N HIS A 54 -11.99 -11.06 9.64
CA HIS A 54 -12.56 -10.18 10.64
C HIS A 54 -14.02 -10.55 10.94
N GLY A 55 -14.43 -10.34 12.19
CA GLY A 55 -15.80 -10.55 12.65
C GLY A 55 -16.68 -9.31 12.54
N GLY A 56 -17.80 -9.32 13.27
CA GLY A 56 -18.81 -8.25 13.27
C GLY A 56 -20.00 -8.54 12.35
N GLU A 57 -20.95 -7.61 12.29
CA GLU A 57 -22.15 -7.69 11.45
C GLU A 57 -21.82 -7.92 9.96
N PHE A 58 -20.70 -7.35 9.52
CA PHE A 58 -20.15 -7.51 8.17
C PHE A 58 -18.85 -8.33 8.20
N SER A 59 -18.91 -9.57 8.69
CA SER A 59 -17.75 -10.47 8.73
C SER A 59 -17.21 -10.82 7.33
N GLY A 60 -15.92 -11.10 7.22
CA GLY A 60 -15.29 -11.42 5.94
C GLY A 60 -13.81 -11.75 6.03
N VAL A 61 -13.18 -11.96 4.87
CA VAL A 61 -11.75 -12.24 4.73
C VAL A 61 -11.14 -11.30 3.70
N HIS A 62 -10.06 -10.61 4.07
CA HIS A 62 -9.35 -9.67 3.22
C HIS A 62 -7.83 -9.89 3.26
N GLY A 63 -7.09 -9.14 2.45
CA GLY A 63 -5.64 -9.23 2.38
C GLY A 63 -4.94 -8.23 3.29
N ARG A 64 -3.99 -8.72 4.09
CA ARG A 64 -2.93 -7.90 4.69
C ARG A 64 -1.72 -7.90 3.77
N PHE A 65 -1.34 -6.72 3.30
CA PHE A 65 -0.26 -6.53 2.33
C PHE A 65 0.99 -5.98 3.02
N ARG A 66 2.15 -6.58 2.74
CA ARG A 66 3.45 -6.17 3.28
C ARG A 66 4.45 -5.96 2.17
N ILE A 67 5.23 -4.89 2.24
CA ILE A 67 6.37 -4.69 1.36
C ILE A 67 7.52 -5.56 1.87
N GLU A 68 8.00 -6.47 1.01
CA GLU A 68 9.13 -7.36 1.31
C GLU A 68 10.43 -6.82 0.72
N THR A 69 10.33 -6.06 -0.38
CA THR A 69 11.49 -5.34 -0.93
C THR A 69 11.97 -4.30 0.10
N PRO A 70 13.25 -4.35 0.54
CA PRO A 70 13.81 -3.34 1.42
C PRO A 70 13.78 -1.97 0.74
N CYS A 71 13.10 -1.00 1.34
CA CYS A 71 12.94 0.34 0.79
C CYS A 71 12.96 1.38 1.91
N SER A 72 13.61 2.51 1.67
CA SER A 72 13.56 3.71 2.52
C SER A 72 13.20 4.93 1.67
N ILE A 73 12.55 5.91 2.28
CA ILE A 73 12.27 7.20 1.65
C ILE A 73 13.41 8.14 2.07
N VAL A 74 14.23 8.57 1.10
CA VAL A 74 15.41 9.41 1.38
C VAL A 74 15.03 10.90 1.39
N GLU A 75 14.24 11.34 0.40
CA GLU A 75 13.65 12.68 0.34
C GLU A 75 12.26 12.57 -0.28
N ASP A 76 11.24 13.08 0.42
CA ASP A 76 9.91 13.19 -0.16
C ASP A 76 9.86 14.47 -1.00
N ALA A 77 10.01 14.34 -2.32
CA ALA A 77 9.78 15.44 -3.24
C ALA A 77 8.27 15.77 -3.25
N ALA A 78 7.78 16.38 -2.17
CA ALA A 78 6.51 17.07 -2.16
C ALA A 78 6.61 18.15 -3.25
N ARG A 79 5.68 18.09 -4.20
CA ARG A 79 5.64 19.02 -5.33
C ARG A 79 5.59 20.46 -4.79
N SER A 80 6.59 21.25 -5.13
CA SER A 80 6.47 22.71 -5.20
C SER A 80 5.22 23.01 -6.02
N VAL A 81 4.18 23.51 -5.36
CA VAL A 81 2.98 23.99 -6.04
C VAL A 81 3.40 25.32 -6.67
N ALA A 82 3.62 25.32 -7.98
CA ALA A 82 3.66 26.57 -8.73
C ALA A 82 2.27 27.23 -8.60
N ALA A 83 2.29 28.48 -8.14
CA ALA A 83 1.14 29.37 -7.98
C ALA A 83 0.42 29.64 -9.31
#